data_AF-A0A5K1DQR9-F1
#
_entry.id   AF-A0A5K1DQR9-F1
#
_cell.length_a   1.000
_cell.length_b   1.000
_cell.length_c   1.000
_cell.angle_alpha   90.00
_cell.angle_beta   90.00
_cell.angle_gamma   90.00
#
_symmetry.space_group_name_H-M   'P 1'
#
loop_
_entity.id
_entity.type
_entity.pdbx_description
1 polymer ?
#
loop_
_entity_poly.entity_id
_entity_poly.type
_entity_poly.pdbx_seq_one_letter_code
_entity_poly.pdbx_strand_id
1 'polypeptide(L)' 'LEQESGFFFNMKYFEEKAQAGDWDEVERYLSGFTKVDDNRYSMKIFFEIRKQKYLEALD' A
#
# COMPACT_ATOMS: atom_id res chain seq x y z
N LEU A 1 0.92 12.19 10.65
CA LEU A 1 2.12 11.90 11.47
C LEU A 1 2.97 10.78 10.89
N GLU A 2 2.58 9.49 10.94
CA GLU A 2 3.44 8.39 10.42
C GLU A 2 3.72 8.55 8.92
N GLN A 3 2.68 8.58 8.08
CA GLN A 3 2.78 8.74 6.63
C GLN A 3 3.47 10.05 6.21
N GLU A 4 3.17 11.16 6.88
CA GLU A 4 3.73 12.48 6.55
C GLU A 4 5.20 12.63 6.95
N SER A 5 5.63 11.89 7.99
CA SER A 5 7.01 11.94 8.47
C SER A 5 7.91 10.89 7.83
N GLY A 6 7.34 9.75 7.41
CA GLY A 6 8.06 8.62 6.83
C GLY A 6 9.00 7.88 7.80
N PHE A 7 9.02 8.23 9.09
CA PHE A 7 10.00 7.69 10.05
C PHE A 7 9.65 6.30 10.60
N PHE A 8 8.37 5.95 10.64
CA PHE A 8 7.90 4.68 11.16
C PHE A 8 6.78 4.11 10.30
N PHE A 9 7.00 2.91 9.79
CA PHE A 9 6.00 2.15 9.05
C PHE A 9 5.25 1.21 10.00
N ASN A 10 3.96 1.46 10.19
CA ASN A 10 3.10 0.68 11.07
C ASN A 10 2.52 -0.53 10.33
N MET A 11 3.17 -1.68 10.48
CA MET A 11 2.74 -2.94 9.85
C MET A 11 1.31 -3.33 10.23
N LYS A 12 0.92 -3.14 11.50
CA LYS A 12 -0.41 -3.51 11.97
C LYS A 12 -1.49 -2.68 11.28
N TYR A 13 -1.29 -1.37 11.17
CA TYR A 13 -2.21 -0.48 10.46
C TYR A 13 -2.34 -0.87 8.98
N PHE A 14 -1.19 -1.13 8.32
CA PHE A 14 -1.18 -1.55 6.92
C PHE A 14 -1.96 -2.87 6.70
N GLU A 15 -1.75 -3.87 7.57
CA GLU A 15 -2.46 -5.15 7.52
C GLU A 15 -3.97 -4.97 7.75
N GLU A 16 -4.38 -4.16 8.75
CA GLU A 16 -5.79 -3.87 9.02
C GLU A 16 -6.48 -3.22 7.82
N LYS A 17 -5.81 -2.28 7.14
CA LYS A 17 -6.33 -1.60 5.94
C LYS A 17 -6.41 -2.52 4.73
N ALA A 18 -5.39 -3.36 4.53
CA ALA A 18 -5.40 -4.34 3.45
C ALA A 18 -6.50 -5.40 3.65
N GLN A 19 -6.69 -5.90 4.88
CA GLN A 19 -7.75 -6.87 5.18
C GLN A 19 -9.16 -6.28 5.05
N ALA A 20 -9.32 -4.97 5.27
CA ALA A 20 -10.57 -4.27 5.07
C ALA A 20 -10.88 -3.95 3.59
N GLY A 21 -9.95 -4.22 2.65
CA GLY A 21 -10.10 -3.86 1.24
C GLY A 21 -10.02 -2.36 0.97
N ASP A 22 -9.47 -1.56 1.90
CA ASP A 22 -9.33 -0.10 1.79
C ASP A 22 -8.11 0.26 0.92
N TRP A 23 -8.14 -0.16 -0.35
CA TRP A 23 -6.99 -0.11 -1.25
C TRP A 23 -6.47 1.31 -1.53
N ASP A 24 -7.36 2.30 -1.53
CA ASP A 24 -6.99 3.71 -1.71
C ASP A 24 -6.16 4.20 -0.52
N GLU A 25 -6.54 3.82 0.71
CA GLU A 25 -5.76 4.14 1.91
C GLU A 25 -4.44 3.38 1.96
N VAL A 26 -4.43 2.10 1.54
CA VAL A 26 -3.21 1.29 1.45
C VAL A 26 -2.18 1.95 0.53
N GLU A 27 -2.59 2.36 -0.68
CA GLU A 27 -1.69 3.08 -1.61
C GLU A 27 -1.27 4.44 -1.05
N ARG A 28 -2.21 5.19 -0.45
CA ARG A 28 -1.94 6.50 0.15
C ARG A 28 -0.91 6.38 1.28
N TYR A 29 -1.07 5.43 2.20
CA TYR A 29 -0.13 5.20 3.30
C TYR A 29 1.25 4.80 2.78
N LEU A 30 1.32 3.83 1.86
CA LEU A 30 2.58 3.36 1.28
C LEU A 30 3.35 4.47 0.57
N SER A 31 2.65 5.41 -0.08
CA SER A 31 3.26 6.55 -0.78
C SER A 31 4.04 7.51 0.13
N GLY A 32 3.80 7.48 1.45
CA GLY A 32 4.59 8.22 2.44
C GLY A 32 6.00 7.66 2.67
N PHE A 33 6.26 6.43 2.24
CA PHE A 33 7.52 5.71 2.51
C PHE A 33 8.28 5.34 1.23
N THR A 34 7.57 5.11 0.12
CA THR A 34 8.19 4.80 -1.16
C THR A 34 7.27 5.13 -2.33
N LYS A 35 7.87 5.44 -3.48
CA LYS A 35 7.21 5.57 -4.78
C LYS A 35 7.23 4.23 -5.53
N VAL A 36 6.36 4.12 -6.52
CA VAL A 36 6.22 2.91 -7.36
C VAL A 36 7.53 2.51 -8.03
N ASP A 37 8.37 3.48 -8.39
CA ASP A 37 9.57 3.32 -9.20
C ASP A 37 10.90 3.46 -8.42
N ASP A 38 10.85 3.62 -7.10
CA ASP A 38 12.07 3.78 -6.29
C ASP A 38 13.00 2.56 -6.38
N ASN A 39 12.43 1.35 -6.40
CA ASN A 39 13.17 0.10 -6.55
C ASN A 39 12.25 -1.07 -6.93
N ARG A 40 12.84 -2.24 -7.22
CA ARG A 40 12.11 -3.45 -7.64
C ARG A 40 11.14 -3.98 -6.57
N TYR A 41 11.40 -3.77 -5.29
CA TYR A 41 10.51 -4.19 -4.21
C TYR A 41 9.28 -3.29 -4.15
N SER A 42 9.46 -1.97 -4.19
CA SER A 42 8.36 -1.02 -4.23
C SER A 42 7.44 -1.29 -5.43
N MET A 43 8.03 -1.48 -6.61
CA MET A 43 7.28 -1.83 -7.82
C MET A 43 6.45 -3.11 -7.64
N LYS A 44 7.03 -4.15 -7.02
CA LYS A 44 6.32 -5.41 -6.75
C LYS A 44 5.17 -5.23 -5.75
N ILE A 45 5.36 -4.44 -4.69
CA ILE A 45 4.32 -4.21 -3.66
C ILE A 45 3.12 -3.52 -4.29
N PHE A 46 3.33 -2.41 -5.01
CA PHE A 46 2.25 -1.71 -5.69
C PHE A 46 1.56 -2.58 -6.76
N PHE A 47 2.33 -3.43 -7.46
CA PHE A 47 1.76 -4.36 -8.43
C PHE A 47 0.78 -5.35 -7.78
N GLU A 48 1.16 -6.01 -6.68
CA GLU A 48 0.27 -6.98 -6.03
C GLU A 48 -0.98 -6.32 -5.44
N ILE A 49 -0.86 -5.12 -4.86
CA ILE A 49 -2.01 -4.33 -4.36
C ILE A 49 -3.01 -4.04 -5.50
N ARG A 50 -2.52 -3.50 -6.62
CA ARG A 50 -3.37 -3.15 -7.77
C ARG A 50 -3.97 -4.36 -8.44
N LYS A 51 -3.22 -5.46 -8.52
CA LYS A 51 -3.70 -6.73 -9.03
C LYS A 51 -4.83 -7.27 -8.14
N GLN A 52 -4.69 -7.23 -6.83
CA GLN A 52 -5.75 -7.68 -5.91
C GLN A 52 -7.01 -6.80 -6.05
N LYS A 53 -6.85 -5.47 -6.03
CA LYS A 53 -7.94 -4.52 -6.28
C LYS A 53 -8.67 -4.78 -7.59
N TYR A 54 -7.91 -5.10 -8.66
CA TYR A 54 -8.49 -5.44 -9.96
C TYR A 54 -9.28 -6.76 -9.92
N LEU A 55 -8.75 -7.80 -9.29
CA LEU A 55 -9.42 -9.09 -9.16
C LEU A 55 -10.73 -8.98 -8.35
N GLU A 56 -10.74 -8.18 -7.28
CA GLU A 56 -11.94 -7.93 -6.48
C GLU A 56 -13.00 -7.12 -7.24
N ALA A 57 -12.61 -6.28 -8.19
CA ALA A 57 -13.56 -5.56 -9.04
C ALA A 57 -14.16 -6.44 -10.16
N LEU A 58 -13.58 -7.62 -10.40
CA LEU A 58 -14.08 -8.60 -11.37
C LEU A 58 -15.02 -9.64 -10.75
N ASP A 59 -15.01 -9.80 -9.43
CA ASP A 59 -15.91 -10.67 -8.66
C ASP A 59 -17.28 -9.97 -8.44
#